data_AF-A0A1Y3MMW5-F1
#
_entry.id   AF-A0A1Y3MMW5-F1
#
_cell.length_a   1.000
_cell.length_b   1.000
_cell.length_c   1.000
_cell.angle_alpha   90.00
_cell.angle_beta   90.00
_cell.angle_gamma   90.00
#
_symmetry.space_group_name_H-M   'P 1'
#
loop_
_entity.id
_entity.type
_entity.pdbx_description
1 polymer ?
#
loop_
_entity_poly.entity_id
_entity_poly.type
_entity_poly.pdbx_seq_one_letter_code
_entity_poly.pdbx_strand_id
1 'polypeptide(L)'
;MDFSSLVPGFSLDSYIACFTEDGSEWLDTPECNQIEESRQQGRPIQNNQILVNVTPNTTIIGNGNDARLEELSLQVRHTENVIIKNLSVEAPNDYFPEWDPTDGIHGNWNAEYDAIVIKNATNVWVDNCYLGDGSKGVDTFPKVFGHYVETHDGLLDIVDAGDYVTISNNRFENHKKTMLIGNSDSSTTDRDHLKVTIYNNVFINCNERMPRVRFGKVHVFNNYF
;
A
#
# COMPACT_ATOMS: atom_id res chain seq x y z
N MET A 1 3.31 3.72 -16.18
CA MET A 1 2.18 3.82 -17.12
C MET A 1 1.52 5.16 -16.91
N ASP A 2 0.77 5.68 -17.89
CA ASP A 2 0.03 6.94 -17.72
C ASP A 2 -1.43 6.65 -17.36
N PHE A 3 -2.01 7.48 -16.49
CA PHE A 3 -3.40 7.41 -15.99
C PHE A 3 -4.42 7.26 -17.13
N SER A 4 -4.19 7.97 -18.23
CA SER A 4 -5.09 8.01 -19.40
C SER A 4 -5.09 6.73 -20.25
N SER A 5 -4.10 5.87 -20.08
CA SER A 5 -3.87 4.72 -20.97
C SER A 5 -4.63 3.44 -20.61
N LEU A 6 -5.08 3.31 -19.35
CA LEU A 6 -5.71 2.08 -18.86
C LEU A 6 -7.22 2.08 -19.07
N VAL A 7 -7.88 3.22 -18.91
CA VAL A 7 -9.33 3.37 -19.11
C VAL A 7 -9.61 4.59 -19.98
N PRO A 8 -9.97 4.41 -21.26
CA PRO A 8 -10.32 5.51 -22.14
C PRO A 8 -11.47 6.34 -21.56
N GLY A 9 -11.29 7.66 -21.46
CA GLY A 9 -12.30 8.58 -20.95
C GLY A 9 -12.20 8.87 -19.46
N PHE A 10 -11.40 8.13 -18.69
CA PHE A 10 -11.08 8.50 -17.32
C PHE A 10 -9.88 9.47 -17.27
N SER A 11 -9.99 10.48 -16.41
CA SER A 11 -8.87 11.28 -15.94
C SER A 11 -9.09 11.66 -14.47
N LEU A 12 -8.00 11.84 -13.72
CA LEU A 12 -8.10 12.29 -12.34
C LEU A 12 -8.76 13.69 -12.25
N ASP A 13 -8.44 14.59 -13.18
CA ASP A 13 -9.04 15.93 -13.24
C ASP A 13 -10.56 15.87 -13.45
N SER A 14 -11.05 15.00 -14.35
CA SER A 14 -12.49 14.82 -14.55
C SER A 14 -13.18 14.22 -13.33
N TYR A 15 -12.50 13.35 -12.58
CA TYR A 15 -13.02 12.80 -11.33
C TYR A 15 -13.09 13.86 -10.22
N ILE A 16 -12.06 14.68 -10.08
CA ILE A 16 -12.03 15.81 -9.15
C ILE A 16 -13.14 16.81 -9.45
N ALA A 17 -13.41 17.10 -10.73
CA ALA A 17 -14.47 18.00 -11.16
C ALA A 17 -15.90 17.51 -10.82
N CYS A 18 -16.03 16.26 -10.36
CA CYS A 18 -17.30 15.67 -9.95
C CYS A 18 -17.61 15.81 -8.45
N PHE A 19 -16.79 16.56 -7.72
CA PHE A 19 -17.11 17.01 -6.37
C PHE A 19 -17.41 18.52 -6.34
N THR A 20 -18.04 18.98 -5.26
CA THR A 20 -18.09 20.41 -4.93
C THR A 20 -16.67 20.99 -4.83
N GLU A 21 -16.56 22.32 -4.93
CA GLU A 21 -15.26 23.02 -4.90
C GLU A 21 -14.44 22.70 -3.63
N ASP A 22 -15.13 22.49 -2.50
CA ASP A 22 -14.53 22.10 -1.23
C ASP A 22 -14.34 20.58 -1.05
N GLY A 23 -14.75 19.77 -2.03
CA GLY A 23 -14.65 18.31 -2.00
C GLY A 23 -15.66 17.62 -1.09
N SER A 24 -16.58 18.34 -0.46
CA SER A 24 -17.46 17.78 0.58
C SER A 24 -18.59 16.90 0.04
N GLU A 25 -19.05 17.14 -1.20
CA GLU A 25 -20.18 16.42 -1.79
C GLU A 25 -19.88 15.97 -3.22
N TRP A 26 -20.37 14.78 -3.58
CA TRP A 26 -20.37 14.26 -4.95
C TRP A 26 -21.54 14.87 -5.74
N LEU A 27 -21.29 15.34 -6.96
CA LEU A 27 -22.28 16.06 -7.78
C LEU A 27 -23.40 15.18 -8.36
N ASP A 28 -23.22 13.85 -8.38
CA ASP A 28 -24.23 12.86 -8.78
C ASP A 28 -24.90 13.12 -10.16
N THR A 29 -24.17 13.68 -11.12
CA THR A 29 -24.64 13.79 -12.51
C THR A 29 -24.42 12.48 -13.27
N PRO A 30 -25.15 12.21 -14.37
CA PRO A 30 -24.90 11.04 -15.20
C PRO A 30 -23.45 10.94 -15.69
N GLU A 31 -22.82 12.06 -16.04
CA GLU A 31 -21.43 12.13 -16.46
C GLU A 31 -20.48 11.78 -15.33
N CYS A 32 -20.72 12.30 -14.12
CA CYS A 32 -19.91 12.01 -12.95
C CYS A 32 -20.00 10.54 -12.55
N ASN A 33 -21.22 9.98 -12.55
CA ASN A 33 -21.42 8.57 -12.26
C ASN A 33 -20.70 7.67 -13.29
N GLN A 34 -20.66 8.06 -14.57
CA GLN A 34 -19.86 7.37 -15.58
C GLN A 34 -18.35 7.46 -15.31
N ILE A 35 -17.85 8.60 -14.81
CA ILE A 35 -16.44 8.78 -14.44
C ILE A 35 -16.07 7.88 -13.25
N GLU A 36 -16.93 7.80 -12.23
CA GLU A 36 -16.72 6.89 -11.09
C GLU A 36 -16.75 5.42 -11.51
N GLU A 37 -17.70 5.02 -12.38
CA GLU A 37 -17.70 3.68 -12.97
C GLU A 37 -16.39 3.38 -13.72
N SER A 38 -15.88 4.37 -14.46
CA SER A 38 -14.61 4.23 -15.19
C SER A 38 -13.41 4.09 -14.24
N ARG A 39 -13.38 4.85 -13.13
CA ARG A 39 -12.38 4.73 -12.07
C ARG A 39 -12.39 3.33 -11.46
N GLN A 40 -13.58 2.84 -11.10
CA GLN A 40 -13.76 1.51 -10.52
C GLN A 40 -13.40 0.38 -11.49
N GLN A 41 -13.60 0.57 -12.80
CA GLN A 41 -13.17 -0.37 -13.85
C GLN A 41 -11.64 -0.36 -14.08
N GLY A 42 -10.98 0.77 -13.82
CA GLY A 42 -9.53 0.91 -13.95
C GLY A 42 -8.75 0.08 -12.94
N ARG A 43 -9.22 0.04 -11.69
CA ARG A 43 -8.61 -0.76 -10.61
C ARG A 43 -8.34 -2.22 -11.01
N PRO A 44 -9.32 -3.05 -11.45
CA PRO A 44 -9.04 -4.43 -11.83
C PRO A 44 -8.12 -4.56 -13.05
N ILE A 45 -8.13 -3.58 -13.97
CA ILE A 45 -7.20 -3.56 -15.11
C ILE A 45 -5.76 -3.36 -14.62
N GLN A 46 -5.54 -2.41 -13.72
CA GLN A 46 -4.24 -2.17 -13.10
C GLN A 46 -3.80 -3.38 -12.26
N ASN A 47 -4.72 -3.94 -11.44
CA ASN A 47 -4.44 -5.11 -10.60
C ASN A 47 -3.82 -6.25 -11.41
N ASN A 48 -4.39 -6.54 -12.58
CA ASN A 48 -3.93 -7.62 -13.46
C ASN A 48 -2.51 -7.42 -14.00
N GLN A 49 -1.96 -6.21 -13.91
CA GLN A 49 -0.62 -5.88 -14.38
C GLN A 49 0.40 -5.80 -13.25
N ILE A 50 -0.01 -5.33 -12.06
CA ILE A 50 0.92 -4.99 -10.98
C ILE A 50 0.93 -5.98 -9.80
N LEU A 51 -0.15 -6.74 -9.60
CA LEU A 51 -0.24 -7.66 -8.46
C LEU A 51 0.43 -8.98 -8.81
N VAL A 52 1.43 -9.35 -8.01
CA VAL A 52 2.19 -10.61 -8.17
C VAL A 52 1.94 -11.50 -6.97
N ASN A 53 1.13 -12.54 -7.15
CA ASN A 53 0.87 -13.53 -6.11
C ASN A 53 2.08 -14.45 -5.89
N VAL A 54 2.46 -14.63 -4.62
CA VAL A 54 3.56 -15.51 -4.21
C VAL A 54 3.01 -16.84 -3.71
N THR A 55 3.43 -17.94 -4.33
CA THR A 55 3.01 -19.30 -3.96
C THR A 55 3.71 -19.81 -2.70
N PRO A 56 3.21 -20.87 -2.04
CA PRO A 56 3.84 -21.42 -0.85
C PRO A 56 5.25 -21.96 -1.11
N ASN A 57 6.09 -22.02 -0.07
CA ASN A 57 7.46 -22.56 -0.12
C ASN A 57 8.36 -21.84 -1.14
N THR A 58 8.28 -20.51 -1.15
CA THR A 58 8.97 -19.67 -2.14
C THR A 58 10.01 -18.79 -1.46
N THR A 59 11.21 -18.72 -2.04
CA THR A 59 12.19 -17.68 -1.71
C THR A 59 12.36 -16.78 -2.93
N ILE A 60 12.07 -15.49 -2.76
CA ILE A 60 12.38 -14.44 -3.73
C ILE A 60 13.60 -13.70 -3.18
N ILE A 61 14.72 -13.80 -3.89
CA ILE A 61 15.97 -13.16 -3.49
C ILE A 61 16.53 -12.33 -4.64
N GLY A 62 16.86 -11.06 -4.35
CA GLY A 62 17.54 -10.21 -5.31
C GLY A 62 19.00 -10.61 -5.48
N ASN A 63 19.46 -10.62 -6.73
CA ASN A 63 20.87 -10.87 -7.06
C ASN A 63 21.64 -9.54 -7.13
N GLY A 64 22.83 -9.49 -6.55
CA GLY A 64 23.63 -8.27 -6.53
C GLY A 64 23.08 -7.20 -5.61
N ASN A 65 23.36 -5.94 -5.95
CA ASN A 65 23.02 -4.75 -5.14
C ASN A 65 22.02 -3.81 -5.83
N ASP A 66 21.48 -4.20 -6.98
CA ASP A 66 20.59 -3.41 -7.83
C ASP A 66 19.29 -4.13 -8.19
N ALA A 67 19.05 -5.33 -7.63
CA ALA A 67 17.80 -6.07 -7.83
C ALA A 67 16.60 -5.27 -7.32
N ARG A 68 15.67 -4.99 -8.23
CA ARG A 68 14.57 -4.06 -7.98
C ARG A 68 13.26 -4.52 -8.60
N LEU A 69 12.18 -4.28 -7.88
CA LEU A 69 10.80 -4.32 -8.37
C LEU A 69 10.26 -2.89 -8.36
N GLU A 70 9.82 -2.40 -9.50
CA GLU A 70 9.24 -1.06 -9.65
C GLU A 70 7.78 -1.22 -10.05
N GLU A 71 6.87 -0.49 -9.39
CA GLU A 71 5.44 -0.48 -9.72
C GLU A 71 4.74 -1.84 -9.58
N LEU A 72 5.24 -2.70 -8.70
CA LEU A 72 4.66 -4.02 -8.42
C LEU A 72 4.28 -4.14 -6.96
N SER A 73 3.20 -4.87 -6.71
CA SER A 73 2.78 -5.27 -5.38
C SER A 73 2.97 -6.77 -5.21
N LEU A 74 3.83 -7.18 -4.28
CA LEU A 74 4.00 -8.58 -3.92
C LEU A 74 2.88 -9.02 -2.97
N GLN A 75 2.09 -9.98 -3.41
CA GLN A 75 0.91 -10.48 -2.71
C GLN A 75 1.21 -11.85 -2.09
N VAL A 76 1.62 -11.87 -0.82
CA VAL A 76 1.79 -13.09 -0.02
C VAL A 76 0.44 -13.40 0.65
N ARG A 77 -0.45 -14.06 -0.08
CA ARG A 77 -1.86 -14.21 0.31
C ARG A 77 -2.30 -15.67 0.37
N HIS A 78 -3.00 -16.03 1.45
CA HIS A 78 -3.55 -17.38 1.65
C HIS A 78 -2.50 -18.49 1.39
N THR A 79 -1.29 -18.27 1.92
CA THR A 79 -0.08 -19.03 1.61
C THR A 79 0.82 -19.15 2.85
N GLU A 80 1.87 -19.94 2.76
CA GLU A 80 2.81 -20.12 3.87
C GLU A 80 4.25 -20.33 3.40
N ASN A 81 5.20 -20.10 4.31
CA ASN A 81 6.62 -20.37 4.13
C ASN A 81 7.21 -19.59 2.95
N VAL A 82 7.30 -18.27 3.12
CA VAL A 82 7.80 -17.34 2.11
C VAL A 82 8.97 -16.51 2.65
N ILE A 83 10.03 -16.39 1.86
CA ILE A 83 11.17 -15.51 2.17
C ILE A 83 11.29 -14.47 1.05
N ILE A 84 11.37 -13.20 1.42
CA ILE A 84 11.63 -12.07 0.52
C ILE A 84 12.91 -11.40 1.01
N LYS A 85 13.96 -11.37 0.19
CA LYS A 85 15.27 -10.91 0.65
C LYS A 85 16.08 -10.16 -0.39
N ASN A 86 16.86 -9.17 0.06
CA ASN A 86 17.84 -8.45 -0.78
C ASN A 86 17.21 -7.80 -2.02
N LEU A 87 16.02 -7.19 -1.87
CA LEU A 87 15.30 -6.52 -2.96
C LEU A 87 15.08 -5.06 -2.61
N SER A 88 15.17 -4.20 -3.64
CA SER A 88 14.56 -2.87 -3.59
C SER A 88 13.15 -2.96 -4.16
N VAL A 89 12.15 -2.46 -3.45
CA VAL A 89 10.76 -2.41 -3.91
C VAL A 89 10.31 -0.96 -3.90
N GLU A 90 10.04 -0.44 -5.09
CA GLU A 90 9.41 0.87 -5.26
C GLU A 90 7.89 0.68 -5.25
N ALA A 91 7.21 1.36 -4.32
CA ALA A 91 5.78 1.23 -4.12
C ALA A 91 5.01 1.53 -5.41
N PRO A 92 3.97 0.74 -5.74
CA PRO A 92 3.16 0.99 -6.93
C PRO A 92 2.27 2.22 -6.76
N ASN A 93 2.23 3.05 -7.80
CA ASN A 93 1.27 4.14 -7.89
C ASN A 93 -0.12 3.61 -8.25
N ASP A 94 -1.11 3.88 -7.42
CA ASP A 94 -2.52 3.76 -7.77
C ASP A 94 -2.90 4.87 -8.76
N TYR A 95 -3.34 4.47 -9.96
CA TYR A 95 -3.80 5.42 -10.96
C TYR A 95 -5.26 5.82 -10.78
N PHE A 96 -5.95 5.23 -9.82
CA PHE A 96 -7.37 5.43 -9.57
C PHE A 96 -7.64 5.71 -8.07
N PRO A 97 -6.87 6.62 -7.44
CA PRO A 97 -7.07 6.93 -6.02
C PRO A 97 -8.48 7.49 -5.80
N GLU A 98 -9.01 7.24 -4.62
CA GLU A 98 -10.36 7.61 -4.24
C GLU A 98 -10.34 8.79 -3.28
N TRP A 99 -11.20 9.76 -3.49
CA TRP A 99 -11.46 10.79 -2.50
C TRP A 99 -12.64 10.35 -1.62
N ASP A 100 -12.39 10.19 -0.33
CA ASP A 100 -13.43 9.95 0.67
C ASP A 100 -13.58 11.19 1.55
N PRO A 101 -14.66 12.00 1.39
CA PRO A 101 -14.90 13.19 2.21
C PRO A 101 -15.22 12.85 3.67
N THR A 102 -15.49 11.58 3.98
CA THR A 102 -15.83 11.10 5.33
C THR A 102 -14.66 10.45 6.06
N ASP A 103 -13.52 10.25 5.38
CA ASP A 103 -12.31 9.73 5.98
C ASP A 103 -11.59 10.82 6.80
N GLY A 104 -11.89 10.85 8.09
CA GLY A 104 -11.41 11.87 9.01
C GLY A 104 -12.26 13.14 8.97
N ILE A 105 -11.76 14.22 9.58
CA ILE A 105 -12.51 15.47 9.72
C ILE A 105 -12.48 16.36 8.47
N HIS A 106 -11.58 16.07 7.53
CA HIS A 106 -11.32 16.88 6.33
C HIS A 106 -11.35 16.05 5.04
N GLY A 107 -11.73 14.78 5.11
CA GLY A 107 -11.59 13.81 4.03
C GLY A 107 -10.13 13.37 3.81
N ASN A 108 -9.96 12.36 2.95
CA ASN A 108 -8.64 11.90 2.52
C ASN A 108 -8.68 11.26 1.12
N TRP A 109 -7.52 11.30 0.46
CA TRP A 109 -7.25 10.50 -0.71
C TRP A 109 -6.74 9.12 -0.27
N ASN A 110 -7.29 8.06 -0.85
CA ASN A 110 -6.96 6.69 -0.55
C ASN A 110 -6.53 5.94 -1.81
N ALA A 111 -5.35 5.33 -1.74
CA ALA A 111 -4.82 4.42 -2.73
C ALA A 111 -4.98 2.97 -2.26
N GLU A 112 -4.89 2.02 -3.19
CA GLU A 112 -5.17 0.59 -2.92
C GLU A 112 -3.93 -0.31 -2.79
N TYR A 113 -2.75 0.16 -3.18
CA TYR A 113 -1.63 -0.74 -3.46
C TYR A 113 -0.47 -0.55 -2.49
N ASP A 114 -0.19 -1.63 -1.75
CA ASP A 114 1.03 -1.74 -0.96
C ASP A 114 2.19 -2.33 -1.76
N ALA A 115 3.43 -2.05 -1.38
CA ALA A 115 4.59 -2.68 -2.02
C ALA A 115 4.67 -4.20 -1.71
N ILE A 116 4.39 -4.60 -0.46
CA ILE A 116 4.29 -6.00 -0.03
C ILE A 116 3.06 -6.17 0.88
N VAL A 117 2.20 -7.14 0.56
CA VAL A 117 1.04 -7.51 1.38
C VAL A 117 1.18 -8.93 1.89
N ILE A 118 1.10 -9.11 3.21
CA ILE A 118 1.01 -10.39 3.90
C ILE A 118 -0.42 -10.54 4.42
N LYS A 119 -1.27 -11.23 3.67
CA LYS A 119 -2.70 -11.38 4.00
C LYS A 119 -3.05 -12.83 4.24
N ASN A 120 -3.52 -13.16 5.45
CA ASN A 120 -3.90 -14.54 5.79
C ASN A 120 -2.80 -15.56 5.44
N ALA A 121 -1.55 -15.18 5.71
CA ALA A 121 -0.38 -15.97 5.38
C ALA A 121 0.52 -16.18 6.61
N THR A 122 1.21 -17.31 6.65
CA THR A 122 2.01 -17.71 7.82
C THR A 122 3.46 -18.01 7.49
N ASN A 123 4.35 -17.82 8.47
CA ASN A 123 5.78 -18.11 8.33
C ASN A 123 6.41 -17.32 7.17
N VAL A 124 6.41 -15.99 7.29
CA VAL A 124 6.96 -15.07 6.29
C VAL A 124 8.15 -14.32 6.84
N TRP A 125 9.24 -14.24 6.07
CA TRP A 125 10.43 -13.48 6.44
C TRP A 125 10.77 -12.46 5.35
N VAL A 126 10.75 -11.17 5.73
CA VAL A 126 11.20 -10.07 4.87
C VAL A 126 12.50 -9.50 5.46
N ASP A 127 13.60 -9.68 4.73
CA ASP A 127 14.95 -9.42 5.24
C ASP A 127 15.83 -8.62 4.27
N ASN A 128 16.57 -7.64 4.78
CA ASN A 128 17.56 -6.90 3.98
C ASN A 128 16.97 -6.31 2.69
N CYS A 129 15.74 -5.82 2.73
CA CYS A 129 15.08 -5.14 1.62
C CYS A 129 15.13 -3.61 1.80
N TYR A 130 15.06 -2.89 0.69
CA TYR A 130 14.79 -1.46 0.65
C TYR A 130 13.35 -1.25 0.15
N LEU A 131 12.55 -0.45 0.83
CA LEU A 131 11.18 -0.14 0.44
C LEU A 131 10.94 1.37 0.50
N GLY A 132 10.34 1.95 -0.55
CA GLY A 132 9.99 3.37 -0.60
C GLY A 132 9.23 3.76 -1.85
N ASP A 133 8.89 5.03 -2.02
CA ASP A 133 8.09 5.53 -3.17
C ASP A 133 8.87 5.60 -4.49
N GLY A 134 10.18 5.33 -4.46
CA GLY A 134 11.03 5.40 -5.64
C GLY A 134 11.13 6.83 -6.20
N SER A 135 11.23 6.94 -7.52
CA SER A 135 11.44 8.22 -8.21
C SER A 135 10.15 8.97 -8.56
N LYS A 136 8.98 8.37 -8.33
CA LYS A 136 7.67 8.87 -8.80
C LYS A 136 6.78 9.34 -7.65
N GLY A 137 7.39 9.89 -6.60
CA GLY A 137 6.69 10.42 -5.44
C GLY A 137 5.61 11.45 -5.80
N VAL A 138 4.46 11.31 -5.16
CA VAL A 138 3.24 12.12 -5.37
C VAL A 138 3.33 13.53 -4.78
N ASP A 139 4.42 13.85 -4.06
CA ASP A 139 4.72 15.18 -3.52
C ASP A 139 4.86 16.28 -4.59
N THR A 140 4.67 15.93 -5.87
CA THR A 140 4.69 16.86 -7.01
C THR A 140 3.30 17.34 -7.44
N PHE A 141 2.20 16.72 -6.97
CA PHE A 141 0.85 17.19 -7.26
C PHE A 141 0.44 18.34 -6.33
N PRO A 142 -0.27 19.37 -6.84
CA PRO A 142 -0.89 20.37 -5.98
C PRO A 142 -1.91 19.71 -5.06
N LYS A 143 -2.16 20.32 -3.89
CA LYS A 143 -3.19 19.84 -2.98
C LYS A 143 -4.58 19.98 -3.62
N VAL A 144 -5.36 18.92 -3.59
CA VAL A 144 -6.75 18.85 -4.04
C VAL A 144 -7.62 18.62 -2.80
N PHE A 145 -8.67 19.41 -2.65
CA PHE A 145 -9.54 19.42 -1.44
C PHE A 145 -8.75 19.60 -0.13
N GLY A 146 -7.61 20.29 -0.18
CA GLY A 146 -6.75 20.55 0.98
C GLY A 146 -5.71 19.45 1.29
N HIS A 147 -5.74 18.33 0.56
CA HIS A 147 -4.88 17.16 0.77
C HIS A 147 -4.00 16.90 -0.45
N TYR A 148 -2.82 16.31 -0.26
CA TYR A 148 -2.08 15.76 -1.39
C TYR A 148 -2.87 14.58 -1.95
N VAL A 149 -2.93 14.43 -3.27
CA VAL A 149 -3.48 13.22 -3.87
C VAL A 149 -2.55 12.07 -3.50
N GLU A 150 -3.05 11.10 -2.75
CA GLU A 150 -2.28 9.92 -2.36
C GLU A 150 -2.43 8.84 -3.42
N THR A 151 -1.34 8.51 -4.11
CA THR A 151 -1.27 7.38 -5.04
C THR A 151 -0.53 6.19 -4.45
N HIS A 152 -0.03 6.27 -3.22
CA HIS A 152 0.58 5.14 -2.52
C HIS A 152 -0.26 4.76 -1.29
N ASP A 153 -0.42 3.46 -1.05
CA ASP A 153 -0.95 2.98 0.23
C ASP A 153 0.20 2.67 1.19
N GLY A 154 0.46 1.41 1.53
CA GLY A 154 1.53 0.99 2.42
C GLY A 154 2.80 0.47 1.77
N LEU A 155 3.88 0.31 2.55
CA LEU A 155 5.06 -0.42 2.09
C LEU A 155 4.96 -1.91 2.41
N LEU A 156 4.59 -2.24 3.65
CA LEU A 156 4.53 -3.62 4.10
C LEU A 156 3.39 -3.81 5.08
N ASP A 157 2.28 -4.36 4.59
CA ASP A 157 1.08 -4.56 5.40
C ASP A 157 0.86 -6.02 5.77
N ILE A 158 0.47 -6.28 7.02
CA ILE A 158 0.13 -7.60 7.56
C ILE A 158 -1.30 -7.60 8.08
N VAL A 159 -2.19 -8.32 7.40
CA VAL A 159 -3.65 -8.21 7.62
C VAL A 159 -4.35 -9.56 7.55
N ASP A 160 -5.62 -9.62 7.99
CA ASP A 160 -6.51 -10.77 7.86
C ASP A 160 -5.91 -12.09 8.40
N ALA A 161 -5.52 -12.08 9.66
CA ALA A 161 -4.87 -13.19 10.37
C ALA A 161 -3.52 -13.64 9.78
N GLY A 162 -2.78 -12.73 9.11
CA GLY A 162 -1.35 -12.95 8.86
C GLY A 162 -0.61 -13.24 10.18
N ASP A 163 0.29 -14.22 10.21
CA ASP A 163 0.85 -14.71 11.48
C ASP A 163 2.28 -15.25 11.32
N TYR A 164 3.04 -15.25 12.41
CA TYR A 164 4.44 -15.72 12.42
C TYR A 164 5.31 -15.02 11.36
N VAL A 165 5.31 -13.69 11.39
CA VAL A 165 6.05 -12.85 10.43
C VAL A 165 7.29 -12.26 11.10
N THR A 166 8.42 -12.27 10.39
CA THR A 166 9.65 -11.58 10.81
C THR A 166 10.03 -10.53 9.77
N ILE A 167 10.25 -9.28 10.22
CA ILE A 167 10.69 -8.15 9.41
C ILE A 167 12.03 -7.67 9.96
N SER A 168 13.12 -7.93 9.26
CA SER A 168 14.47 -7.66 9.77
C SER A 168 15.42 -7.00 8.79
N ASN A 169 16.33 -6.15 9.30
CA ASN A 169 17.41 -5.57 8.50
C ASN A 169 16.94 -4.75 7.27
N ASN A 170 15.68 -4.32 7.23
CA ASN A 170 15.14 -3.58 6.09
C ASN A 170 15.34 -2.07 6.25
N ARG A 171 15.33 -1.35 5.13
CA ARG A 171 15.29 0.11 5.08
C ARG A 171 13.96 0.55 4.46
N PHE A 172 13.14 1.25 5.23
CA PHE A 172 11.93 1.92 4.78
C PHE A 172 12.24 3.40 4.66
N GLU A 173 11.96 4.00 3.51
CA GLU A 173 12.35 5.38 3.29
C GLU A 173 11.38 6.15 2.38
N ASN A 174 11.18 7.44 2.68
CA ASN A 174 10.41 8.40 1.89
C ASN A 174 9.02 7.85 1.53
N HIS A 175 8.18 7.63 2.53
CA HIS A 175 6.85 7.05 2.33
C HIS A 175 5.89 7.46 3.45
N LYS A 176 4.60 7.61 3.14
CA LYS A 176 3.61 8.09 4.10
C LYS A 176 3.19 7.03 5.14
N LYS A 177 2.64 5.89 4.69
CA LYS A 177 1.95 4.88 5.53
C LYS A 177 2.74 3.57 5.61
N THR A 178 3.81 3.49 6.39
CA THR A 178 4.81 2.41 6.22
C THR A 178 4.31 0.97 6.42
N MET A 179 3.74 0.65 7.58
CA MET A 179 3.45 -0.73 7.98
C MET A 179 2.22 -0.82 8.90
N LEU A 180 1.11 -1.31 8.35
CA LEU A 180 -0.09 -1.64 9.09
C LEU A 180 -0.09 -3.11 9.51
N ILE A 181 -0.45 -3.37 10.77
CA ILE A 181 -0.65 -4.71 11.32
C ILE A 181 -2.08 -4.79 11.85
N GLY A 182 -2.97 -5.40 11.08
CA GLY A 182 -4.41 -5.46 11.34
C GLY A 182 -5.17 -4.23 10.82
N ASN A 183 -6.01 -4.42 9.80
CA ASN A 183 -6.62 -3.33 9.03
C ASN A 183 -7.92 -2.79 9.63
N SER A 184 -8.64 -3.52 10.48
CA SER A 184 -9.92 -3.08 11.03
C SER A 184 -10.09 -3.42 12.52
N ASP A 185 -10.66 -2.48 13.30
CA ASP A 185 -11.02 -2.71 14.70
C ASP A 185 -12.18 -3.70 14.86
N SER A 186 -12.98 -3.91 13.80
CA SER A 186 -14.07 -4.88 13.76
C SER A 186 -13.64 -6.26 13.25
N SER A 187 -12.39 -6.43 12.81
CA SER A 187 -11.83 -7.71 12.35
C SER A 187 -11.48 -8.62 13.53
N THR A 188 -12.50 -9.24 14.13
CA THR A 188 -12.27 -10.11 15.30
C THR A 188 -11.51 -11.39 14.96
N THR A 189 -11.42 -11.74 13.67
CA THR A 189 -10.61 -12.86 13.15
C THR A 189 -9.11 -12.64 13.36
N ASP A 190 -8.66 -11.40 13.58
CA ASP A 190 -7.27 -11.08 13.87
C ASP A 190 -6.85 -11.39 15.33
N ARG A 191 -7.81 -11.67 16.21
CA ARG A 191 -7.50 -12.06 17.60
C ARG A 191 -6.68 -13.34 17.62
N ASP A 192 -5.67 -13.36 18.50
CA ASP A 192 -4.70 -14.45 18.62
C ASP A 192 -3.83 -14.71 17.38
N HIS A 193 -3.90 -13.86 16.35
CA HIS A 193 -3.01 -13.84 15.18
C HIS A 193 -2.10 -12.60 15.19
N LEU A 194 -1.56 -12.20 14.04
CA LEU A 194 -0.71 -11.02 13.87
C LEU A 194 0.51 -11.04 14.80
N LYS A 195 1.14 -12.21 14.99
CA LYS A 195 2.41 -12.33 15.72
C LYS A 195 3.54 -11.94 14.78
N VAL A 196 4.09 -10.76 15.01
CA VAL A 196 5.10 -10.15 14.16
C VAL A 196 6.32 -9.75 14.99
N THR A 197 7.52 -10.02 14.48
CA THR A 197 8.77 -9.52 15.06
C THR A 197 9.43 -8.56 14.09
N ILE A 198 9.77 -7.35 14.57
CA ILE A 198 10.33 -6.25 13.77
C ILE A 198 11.64 -5.81 14.43
N TYR A 199 12.78 -6.05 13.78
CA TYR A 199 14.07 -5.67 14.36
C TYR A 199 15.17 -5.29 13.38
N ASN A 200 16.08 -4.43 13.83
CA ASN A 200 17.22 -3.94 13.03
C ASN A 200 16.81 -3.27 11.71
N ASN A 201 15.59 -2.72 11.64
CA ASN A 201 15.15 -1.96 10.48
C ASN A 201 15.51 -0.47 10.67
N VAL A 202 15.64 0.23 9.55
CA VAL A 202 15.84 1.68 9.48
C VAL A 202 14.62 2.31 8.82
N PHE A 203 14.00 3.28 9.48
CA PHE A 203 12.91 4.10 8.94
C PHE A 203 13.44 5.52 8.75
N ILE A 204 13.37 6.08 7.55
CA ILE A 204 13.88 7.43 7.23
C ILE A 204 12.81 8.21 6.47
N ASN A 205 12.42 9.38 6.96
CA ASN A 205 11.37 10.20 6.32
C ASN A 205 10.08 9.41 6.07
N CYS A 206 9.72 8.54 7.02
CA CYS A 206 8.44 7.86 7.04
C CYS A 206 7.47 8.65 7.92
N ASN A 207 6.25 8.94 7.45
CA ASN A 207 5.34 9.81 8.19
C ASN A 207 4.61 9.08 9.32
N GLU A 208 4.01 7.93 9.03
CA GLU A 208 3.20 7.18 9.98
C GLU A 208 3.29 5.65 9.80
N ARG A 209 2.70 4.92 10.76
CA ARG A 209 2.59 3.45 10.79
C ARG A 209 3.96 2.73 10.83
N MET A 210 4.77 2.98 11.86
CA MET A 210 6.07 2.32 12.04
C MET A 210 6.20 1.48 13.34
N PRO A 211 5.39 0.42 13.56
CA PRO A 211 4.16 0.05 12.84
C PRO A 211 2.90 0.70 13.45
N ARG A 212 1.74 0.55 12.80
CA ARG A 212 0.42 0.75 13.42
C ARG A 212 -0.23 -0.61 13.67
N VAL A 213 -0.58 -0.91 14.92
CA VAL A 213 -0.97 -2.28 15.34
C VAL A 213 -2.40 -2.35 15.86
N ARG A 214 -3.10 -3.41 15.47
CA ARG A 214 -4.33 -3.91 16.10
C ARG A 214 -4.15 -5.38 16.46
N PHE A 215 -4.70 -5.79 17.61
CA PHE A 215 -4.75 -7.16 18.17
C PHE A 215 -3.42 -7.88 18.43
N GLY A 216 -2.47 -7.82 17.50
CA GLY A 216 -1.30 -8.67 17.43
C GLY A 216 -0.34 -8.58 18.61
N LYS A 217 0.41 -9.68 18.82
CA LYS A 217 1.57 -9.71 19.71
C LYS A 217 2.81 -9.33 18.90
N VAL A 218 3.14 -8.05 18.91
CA VAL A 218 4.22 -7.49 18.08
C VAL A 218 5.46 -7.22 18.93
N HIS A 219 6.59 -7.82 18.56
CA HIS A 219 7.89 -7.62 19.22
C HIS A 219 8.74 -6.65 18.38
N VAL A 220 8.97 -5.45 18.91
CA VAL A 220 9.71 -4.38 18.23
C VAL A 220 10.96 -4.04 19.02
N PHE A 221 12.16 -4.24 18.44
CA PHE A 221 13.42 -3.94 19.12
C PHE A 221 14.54 -3.59 18.13
N ASN A 222 15.54 -2.82 18.56
CA ASN A 222 16.72 -2.44 17.76
C ASN A 222 16.40 -1.78 16.40
N ASN A 223 15.27 -1.10 16.24
CA ASN A 223 14.97 -0.34 15.02
C ASN A 223 15.45 1.12 15.17
N TYR A 224 15.85 1.74 14.07
CA TYR A 224 16.18 3.16 13.97
C TYR A 224 15.04 3.90 13.27
N PHE A 225 14.62 5.05 13.81
CA PHE A 225 13.56 5.91 13.30
C PHE A 225 14.09 7.34 13.17
#